data_AF-A0A956EC96-F1
#
_entry.id   AF-A0A956EC96-F1
#
_cell.length_a   1.000
_cell.length_b   1.000
_cell.length_c   1.000
_cell.angle_alpha   90.00
_cell.angle_beta   90.00
_cell.angle_gamma   90.00
#
_symmetry.space_group_name_H-M   'P 1'
#
loop_
_entity.id
_entity.type
_entity.pdbx_description
1 polymer ?
#
loop_
_entity_poly.entity_id
_entity_poly.type
_entity_poly.pdbx_seq_one_letter_code
_entity_poly.pdbx_strand_id
1 'polypeptide(L)'
;EEALSATAEAVGIYRRLASSRPDAFEPDLANAMDSSGDVLAALGRAAEARAAADEALDLLWPHFERLPAAHTELMQKLLTDRFDRLAGEPPSPTLLARQQAFDRLTS
;
A
#
# COMPACT_ATOMS: atom_id res chain seq x y z
N GLU A 1 -1.24 17.78 12.19
CA GLU A 1 0.07 17.11 12.03
C GLU A 1 0.24 15.89 12.94
N GLU A 2 -0.46 15.78 14.08
CA GLU A 2 -0.40 14.58 14.95
C GLU A 2 -0.68 13.26 14.23
N ALA A 3 -1.64 13.22 13.29
CA ALA A 3 -1.93 12.01 12.50
C ALA A 3 -0.77 11.56 11.61
N LEU A 4 0.03 12.50 11.09
CA LEU A 4 1.20 12.18 10.28
C LEU A 4 2.33 11.65 11.16
N SER A 5 2.53 12.22 12.35
CA SER A 5 3.49 11.71 13.32
C SER A 5 3.13 10.28 13.75
N ALA A 6 1.86 10.04 14.08
CA ALA A 6 1.38 8.72 14.50
C ALA A 6 1.55 7.65 13.41
N THR A 7 1.22 7.96 12.15
CA THR A 7 1.41 7.03 11.03
C THR A 7 2.90 6.81 10.73
N ALA A 8 3.74 7.85 10.81
CA ALA A 8 5.19 7.71 10.65
C ALA A 8 5.83 6.84 11.75
N GLU A 9 5.40 6.98 13.00
CA GLU A 9 5.83 6.12 14.11
C GLU A 9 5.42 4.67 13.86
N ALA A 10 4.17 4.43 13.45
CA ALA A 10 3.70 3.08 13.11
C ALA A 10 4.55 2.45 11.99
N VAL A 11 4.79 3.17 10.90
CA VAL A 11 5.67 2.72 9.80
C VAL A 11 7.08 2.41 10.32
N GLY A 12 7.63 3.25 11.21
CA GLY A 12 8.94 3.02 11.82
C GLY A 12 8.99 1.75 12.68
N ILE A 13 7.95 1.49 13.46
CA ILE A 13 7.83 0.29 14.29
C ILE A 13 7.72 -0.96 13.41
N TYR A 14 6.79 -0.98 12.46
CA TYR A 14 6.59 -2.12 11.58
C TYR A 14 7.79 -2.38 10.68
N ARG A 15 8.52 -1.34 10.25
CA ARG A 15 9.79 -1.52 9.49
C ARG A 15 10.86 -2.24 10.31
N ARG A 16 10.98 -1.93 11.61
CA ARG A 16 11.90 -2.66 12.51
C ARG A 16 11.46 -4.11 12.70
N LEU A 17 10.17 -4.36 12.86
CA LEU A 17 9.64 -5.72 13.02
C LEU A 17 9.80 -6.55 11.74
N ALA A 18 9.49 -5.97 10.57
CA ALA A 18 9.67 -6.57 9.25
C ALA A 18 11.14 -6.93 8.99
N SER A 19 12.10 -6.12 9.46
CA SER A 19 13.53 -6.47 9.33
C SER A 19 13.92 -7.77 10.04
N SER A 20 13.17 -8.18 11.08
CA SER A 20 13.40 -9.42 11.82
C SER A 20 12.52 -10.57 11.32
N ARG A 21 11.29 -10.28 10.90
CA ARG A 21 10.31 -11.27 10.42
C ARG A 21 9.49 -10.67 9.27
N PRO A 22 10.04 -10.65 8.05
CA PRO A 22 9.41 -9.99 6.91
C PRO A 22 8.04 -10.60 6.60
N ASP A 23 7.96 -11.92 6.48
CA ASP A 23 6.72 -12.67 6.19
C ASP A 23 5.54 -12.38 7.14
N ALA A 24 5.83 -11.96 8.38
CA ALA A 24 4.79 -11.73 9.39
C ALA A 24 4.35 -10.25 9.48
N PHE A 25 5.24 -9.31 9.18
CA PHE A 25 5.02 -7.88 9.46
C PHE A 25 5.09 -6.98 8.23
N GLU A 26 5.50 -7.48 7.07
CA GLU A 26 5.44 -6.72 5.82
C GLU A 26 4.00 -6.36 5.40
N PRO A 27 2.98 -7.23 5.58
CA PRO A 27 1.59 -6.83 5.35
C PRO A 27 1.12 -5.68 6.27
N ASP A 28 1.48 -5.74 7.56
CA ASP A 28 1.14 -4.68 8.52
C ASP A 28 1.89 -3.37 8.21
N LEU A 29 3.14 -3.47 7.73
CA LEU A 29 3.91 -2.32 7.26
C LEU A 29 3.25 -1.66 6.05
N ALA A 30 2.81 -2.45 5.06
CA ALA A 30 2.08 -1.95 3.90
C ALA A 30 0.79 -1.22 4.31
N ASN A 31 0.03 -1.78 5.25
CA ASN A 31 -1.17 -1.15 5.78
C ASN A 31 -0.89 0.17 6.52
N ALA A 32 0.19 0.23 7.30
CA ALA A 32 0.62 1.46 7.97
C ALA A 32 1.07 2.54 6.97
N MET A 33 1.75 2.15 5.89
CA MET A 33 2.16 3.05 4.81
C MET A 33 0.95 3.64 4.09
N ASP A 34 -0.07 2.83 3.81
CA ASP A 34 -1.28 3.29 3.16
C ASP A 34 -2.11 4.24 4.05
N SER A 35 -2.21 3.94 5.34
CA SER A 35 -2.79 4.87 6.33
C SER A 35 -2.02 6.21 6.35
N SER A 36 -0.70 6.18 6.20
CA SER A 36 0.10 7.40 6.05
C SER A 36 -0.24 8.13 4.74
N GLY A 37 -0.46 7.38 3.66
CA GLY A 37 -0.92 7.90 2.37
C GLY A 37 -2.25 8.65 2.47
N ASP A 38 -3.23 8.12 3.21
CA ASP A 38 -4.51 8.79 3.47
C ASP A 38 -4.33 10.12 4.20
N VAL A 39 -3.48 10.14 5.23
CA VAL A 39 -3.16 11.36 5.97
C VAL A 39 -2.45 12.37 5.07
N LEU A 40 -1.51 11.93 4.24
CA LEU A 40 -0.78 12.80 3.30
C LEU A 40 -1.73 13.38 2.24
N ALA A 41 -2.66 12.59 1.70
CA ALA A 41 -3.67 13.05 0.76
C ALA A 41 -4.58 14.11 1.38
N ALA A 42 -5.04 13.89 2.62
CA ALA A 42 -5.84 14.86 3.37
C ALA A 42 -5.10 16.19 3.65
N LEU A 43 -3.77 16.14 3.73
CA LEU A 43 -2.91 17.33 3.86
C LEU A 43 -2.56 17.99 2.51
N GLY A 44 -3.13 17.52 1.40
CA GLY A 44 -2.86 18.02 0.05
C GLY A 44 -1.52 17.56 -0.53
N ARG A 45 -0.83 16.62 0.12
CA ARG A 45 0.47 16.06 -0.29
C ARG A 45 0.28 14.81 -1.16
N ALA A 46 -0.48 14.95 -2.24
CA ALA A 46 -0.90 13.84 -3.10
C ALA A 46 0.27 13.05 -3.71
N ALA A 47 1.38 13.72 -4.05
CA ALA A 47 2.57 13.06 -4.59
C ALA A 47 3.21 12.09 -3.58
N GLU A 48 3.24 12.46 -2.30
CA GLU A 48 3.81 11.64 -1.24
C GLU A 48 2.84 10.53 -0.83
N ALA A 49 1.53 10.82 -0.82
CA ALA A 49 0.51 9.81 -0.63
C ALA A 49 0.59 8.70 -1.68
N ARG A 50 0.80 9.08 -2.95
CA ARG A 50 1.00 8.14 -4.06
C ARG A 50 2.26 7.31 -3.89
N ALA A 51 3.37 7.93 -3.49
CA ALA A 51 4.62 7.21 -3.23
C ALA A 51 4.45 6.17 -2.11
N ALA A 52 3.77 6.52 -1.01
CA ALA A 52 3.50 5.59 0.08
C ALA A 52 2.63 4.40 -0.37
N ALA A 53 1.62 4.65 -1.21
CA ALA A 53 0.77 3.60 -1.75
C ALA A 53 1.50 2.67 -2.73
N ASP A 54 2.35 3.23 -3.59
CA ASP A 54 3.17 2.45 -4.52
C ASP A 54 4.18 1.57 -3.75
N GLU A 55 4.82 2.10 -2.69
CA GLU A 55 5.70 1.32 -1.80
C GLU A 55 4.93 0.20 -1.07
N ALA A 56 3.72 0.48 -0.57
CA ALA A 56 2.88 -0.52 0.09
C ALA A 56 2.48 -1.66 -0.87
N LEU A 57 2.12 -1.32 -2.11
CA LEU A 57 1.83 -2.30 -3.16
C LEU A 57 3.05 -3.17 -3.47
N ASP A 58 4.21 -2.56 -3.66
CA ASP A 58 5.46 -3.26 -3.96
C ASP A 58 5.86 -4.22 -2.83
N LEU A 59 5.61 -3.82 -1.58
CA LEU A 59 5.90 -4.64 -0.41
C LEU A 59 4.92 -5.81 -0.26
N LEU A 60 3.62 -5.58 -0.49
CA LEU A 60 2.59 -6.61 -0.32
C LEU A 60 2.52 -7.59 -1.50
N TRP A 61 2.96 -7.18 -2.69
CA TRP A 61 2.81 -7.98 -3.92
C TRP A 61 3.39 -9.40 -3.82
N PRO A 62 4.62 -9.62 -3.32
CA PRO A 62 5.18 -10.97 -3.19
C PRO A 62 4.40 -11.85 -2.20
N HIS A 63 3.82 -11.25 -1.15
CA HIS A 63 2.97 -11.98 -0.18
C HIS A 63 1.65 -12.40 -0.79
N PHE A 64 1.06 -11.52 -1.59
CA PHE A 64 -0.16 -11.80 -2.33
C PHE A 64 0.05 -12.92 -3.35
N GLU A 65 1.17 -12.94 -4.09
CA GLU A 65 1.48 -14.03 -5.02
C GLU A 65 1.62 -15.39 -4.32
N ARG A 66 2.12 -15.41 -3.10
CA ARG A 66 2.27 -16.64 -2.29
C ARG A 66 0.95 -17.10 -1.69
N LEU A 67 0.17 -16.18 -1.15
CA LEU A 67 -1.08 -16.45 -0.42
C LEU A 67 -2.13 -15.41 -0.79
N PRO A 68 -2.78 -15.53 -1.98
CA PRO A 68 -3.74 -14.53 -2.44
C PRO A 68 -4.90 -14.36 -1.45
N ALA A 69 -5.50 -15.47 -1.03
CA ALA A 69 -6.67 -15.48 -0.14
C ALA A 69 -6.45 -14.77 1.21
N ALA A 70 -5.21 -14.71 1.72
CA ALA A 70 -4.90 -14.04 2.98
C ALA A 70 -4.74 -12.52 2.82
N HIS A 71 -4.44 -12.05 1.60
CA HIS A 71 -4.07 -10.66 1.34
C HIS A 71 -5.01 -9.96 0.36
N THR A 72 -6.05 -10.64 -0.15
CA THR A 72 -7.01 -10.09 -1.13
C THR A 72 -7.59 -8.75 -0.70
N GLU A 73 -8.11 -8.65 0.52
CA GLU A 73 -8.78 -7.44 1.03
C GLU A 73 -7.81 -6.25 1.09
N LEU A 74 -6.61 -6.46 1.64
CA LEU A 74 -5.60 -5.41 1.75
C LEU A 74 -5.08 -5.00 0.36
N MET A 75 -4.83 -5.97 -0.53
CA MET A 75 -4.38 -5.70 -1.89
C MET A 75 -5.44 -4.92 -2.69
N GLN A 76 -6.72 -5.28 -2.57
CA GLN A 76 -7.83 -4.57 -3.21
C GLN A 76 -7.91 -3.13 -2.73
N LYS A 77 -7.80 -2.89 -1.41
CA LYS A 77 -7.78 -1.55 -0.83
C LYS A 77 -6.65 -0.72 -1.42
N LEU A 78 -5.42 -1.24 -1.37
CA LEU A 78 -4.23 -0.54 -1.88
C LEU A 78 -4.37 -0.16 -3.36
N LEU A 79 -4.85 -1.08 -4.20
CA LEU A 79 -5.09 -0.82 -5.62
C LEU A 79 -6.14 0.28 -5.81
N THR A 80 -7.26 0.20 -5.09
CA THR A 80 -8.35 1.19 -5.15
C THR A 80 -7.85 2.57 -4.75
N ASP A 81 -7.18 2.68 -3.61
CA ASP A 81 -6.69 3.96 -3.11
C ASP A 81 -5.65 4.57 -4.05
N ARG A 82 -4.89 3.73 -4.76
CA ARG A 82 -3.96 4.19 -5.80
C ARG A 82 -4.70 4.79 -7.01
N PHE A 83 -5.81 4.18 -7.44
CA PHE A 83 -6.66 4.74 -8.51
C PHE A 83 -7.29 6.07 -8.09
N ASP A 84 -7.77 6.19 -6.85
CA ASP A 84 -8.37 7.43 -6.34
C ASP A 84 -7.36 8.58 -6.27
N ARG A 85 -6.08 8.27 -6.00
CA ARG A 85 -4.98 9.24 -5.90
C ARG A 85 -4.36 9.62 -7.26
N LEU A 86 -4.97 9.26 -8.40
CA LEU A 86 -4.44 9.58 -9.73
C LEU A 86 -4.48 11.08 -10.11
N ALA A 87 -5.27 11.91 -9.40
CA ALA A 87 -5.33 13.35 -9.61
C ALA A 87 -5.54 13.79 -11.09
N GLY A 88 -6.25 12.98 -11.89
CA GLY A 88 -6.50 13.23 -13.31
C GLY A 88 -5.38 12.77 -14.26
N GLU A 89 -4.28 12.21 -13.73
CA GLU A 89 -3.29 11.50 -14.52
C GLU A 89 -3.84 10.13 -14.97
N PRO A 90 -3.55 9.68 -16.20
CA PRO A 90 -3.92 8.34 -16.60
C PRO A 90 -3.19 7.30 -15.73
N PRO A 91 -3.85 6.19 -15.37
CA PRO A 91 -3.20 5.11 -14.61
C PRO A 91 -1.97 4.60 -15.36
N SER A 92 -0.88 4.41 -14.61
CA SER A 92 0.35 3.87 -15.20
C SER A 92 0.12 2.45 -15.75
N PRO A 93 0.83 2.04 -16.83
CA PRO A 93 0.73 0.67 -17.34
C PRO A 93 1.04 -0.39 -16.28
N THR A 94 1.96 -0.09 -15.35
CA THR A 94 2.30 -0.96 -14.23
C THR A 94 1.12 -1.16 -13.28
N LEU A 95 0.39 -0.09 -12.93
CA LEU A 95 -0.79 -0.18 -12.07
C LEU A 95 -1.90 -1.00 -12.74
N LEU A 96 -2.14 -0.78 -14.04
CA LEU A 96 -3.12 -1.55 -14.80
C LEU A 96 -2.74 -3.05 -14.86
N ALA A 97 -1.47 -3.35 -15.10
CA ALA A 97 -0.99 -4.73 -15.12
C ALA A 97 -1.16 -5.41 -13.75
N ARG A 98 -0.93 -4.67 -12.64
CA ARG A 98 -1.17 -5.15 -11.28
C ARG A 98 -2.66 -5.41 -11.01
N GLN A 99 -3.55 -4.51 -11.41
CA GLN A 99 -4.99 -4.75 -11.29
C GLN A 99 -5.43 -6.00 -12.06
N GLN A 100 -4.99 -6.15 -13.31
CA GLN A 100 -5.32 -7.33 -14.12
C GLN A 100 -4.73 -8.63 -13.57
N ALA A 101 -3.56 -8.59 -12.93
CA ALA A 101 -2.98 -9.75 -12.27
C ALA A 101 -3.73 -10.09 -10.98
N PHE A 102 -4.14 -9.08 -10.20
CA PHE A 102 -5.01 -9.26 -9.05
C PHE A 102 -6.32 -9.94 -9.46
N ASP A 103 -7.03 -9.40 -10.45
CA ASP A 103 -8.31 -9.95 -10.92
C ASP A 103 -8.19 -11.42 -11.34
N ARG A 104 -7.06 -11.80 -11.98
CA ARG A 104 -6.79 -13.19 -12.39
C ARG A 104 -6.46 -14.14 -11.23
N LEU A 105 -5.88 -13.62 -10.16
CA LEU A 105 -5.51 -14.41 -8.97
C LEU A 105 -6.69 -14.57 -8.00
N THR A 106 -7.71 -13.73 -8.13
CA THR A 106 -8.91 -13.73 -7.27
C THR A 106 -10.19 -14.19 -7.96
N SER A 107 -10.18 -14.43 -9.28
CA SER A 107 -11.32 -14.99 -10.05
C SER A 107 -11.49 -16.49 -9.81
#